data_AF-A0A9W7CYN9-F1
#
_entry.id   AF-A0A9W7CYN9-F1
#
_cell.length_a   1.000
_cell.length_b   1.000
_cell.length_c   1.000
_cell.angle_alpha   90.00
_cell.angle_beta   90.00
_cell.angle_gamma   90.00
#
_symmetry.space_group_name_H-M   'P 1'
#
loop_
_entity.id
_entity.type
_entity.pdbx_description
1 polymer ?
#
loop_
_entity_poly.entity_id
_entity_poly.type
_entity_poly.pdbx_seq_one_letter_code
_entity_poly.pdbx_strand_id
1 'polypeptide(L)'
;MLKPYIQSDRLEQTISKVRLPDGTEGELVEDIVGFRRRKGKPEYHVKWLGQSRLTWEPLENLQYVPDLVRNFHERQTYEVVRQPFEGGHVRDVNLMSATTHDYSSSAQASP
;
A
#
# COMPACT_ATOMS: atom_id res chain seq x y z
N MET A 1 -12.67 -4.14 -45.42
CA MET A 1 -11.62 -3.12 -45.67
C MET A 1 -10.65 -3.13 -44.49
N LEU A 2 -9.36 -3.27 -44.76
CA LEU A 2 -8.30 -3.26 -43.74
C LEU A 2 -7.82 -1.83 -43.53
N LYS A 3 -7.69 -1.40 -42.26
CA LYS A 3 -7.04 -0.13 -41.93
C LYS A 3 -5.52 -0.28 -42.16
N PRO A 4 -4.83 0.69 -42.76
CA PRO A 4 -3.39 0.63 -42.92
C PRO A 4 -2.74 0.57 -41.54
N TYR A 5 -1.82 -0.39 -41.36
CA TYR A 5 -0.94 -0.43 -40.21
C TYR A 5 0.02 0.75 -40.34
N ILE A 6 -0.34 1.87 -39.71
CA ILE A 6 0.61 2.94 -39.45
C ILE A 6 1.52 2.37 -38.38
N GLN A 7 2.73 1.97 -38.78
CA GLN A 7 3.81 1.62 -37.89
C GLN A 7 4.16 2.87 -37.10
N SER A 8 3.39 3.13 -36.04
CA SER A 8 3.74 4.15 -35.07
C SER A 8 4.98 3.64 -34.37
N ASP A 9 6.13 4.23 -34.65
CA ASP A 9 7.37 4.07 -33.89
C ASP A 9 7.26 4.54 -32.42
N ARG A 10 6.03 4.70 -31.89
CA ARG A 10 5.70 5.04 -30.50
C ARG A 10 4.43 4.35 -30.00
N LEU A 11 4.23 3.07 -30.31
CA LEU A 11 3.34 2.20 -29.51
C LEU A 11 4.09 1.44 -28.40
N GLU A 12 5.31 1.86 -28.06
CA GLU A 12 5.90 1.65 -26.74
C GLU A 12 5.61 2.84 -25.81
N GLN A 13 4.37 3.34 -25.80
CA GLN A 13 3.96 4.06 -24.60
C GLN A 13 3.85 3.00 -23.50
N THR A 14 4.94 2.88 -22.76
CA THR A 14 5.10 2.21 -21.47
C THR A 14 3.88 2.52 -20.61
N ILE A 15 2.82 1.72 -20.71
CA ILE A 15 1.51 1.95 -20.06
C ILE A 15 1.69 2.23 -18.57
N SER A 16 2.77 1.71 -17.98
CA SER A 16 3.10 1.87 -16.58
C SER A 16 3.74 3.21 -16.19
N LYS A 17 4.29 4.05 -17.08
CA LYS A 17 5.02 5.28 -16.69
C LYS A 17 4.10 6.51 -16.69
N VAL A 18 4.14 7.32 -15.63
CA VAL A 18 3.31 8.53 -15.49
C VAL A 18 4.13 9.74 -15.04
N ARG A 19 3.71 10.95 -15.42
CA ARG A 19 4.29 12.20 -14.91
C ARG A 19 3.62 12.58 -13.59
N LEU A 20 4.44 12.80 -12.57
CA LEU A 20 4.00 13.17 -11.24
C LEU A 20 3.89 14.71 -11.09
N PRO A 21 3.13 15.22 -10.10
CA PRO A 21 2.98 16.66 -9.88
C PRO A 21 4.28 17.43 -9.63
N ASP A 22 5.31 16.75 -9.12
CA ASP A 22 6.65 17.32 -8.89
C ASP A 22 7.54 17.33 -10.16
N GLY A 23 6.99 16.91 -11.30
CA GLY A 23 7.68 16.82 -12.59
C GLY A 23 8.49 15.54 -12.79
N THR A 24 8.59 14.69 -11.76
CA THR A 24 9.29 13.40 -11.85
C THR A 24 8.45 12.33 -12.56
N GLU A 25 9.05 11.18 -12.81
CA GLU A 25 8.38 10.02 -13.39
C GLU A 25 8.03 8.99 -12.32
N GLY A 26 6.77 8.56 -12.31
CA GLY A 26 6.26 7.49 -11.47
C GLY A 26 5.89 6.24 -12.29
N GLU A 27 5.58 5.16 -11.57
CA GLU A 27 5.01 3.94 -12.15
C GLU A 27 3.61 3.66 -11.59
N LEU A 28 2.69 3.21 -12.44
CA LEU A 28 1.34 2.84 -12.04
C LEU A 28 1.37 1.58 -11.17
N VAL A 29 0.74 1.68 -10.01
CA VAL A 29 0.56 0.58 -9.06
C VAL A 29 -0.79 -0.07 -9.30
N GLU A 30 -0.82 -1.39 -9.32
CA GLU A 30 -2.04 -2.20 -9.37
C GLU A 30 -2.59 -2.48 -7.96
N ASP A 31 -1.75 -2.96 -7.04
CA ASP A 31 -2.14 -3.23 -5.65
C ASP A 31 -0.92 -3.31 -4.72
N ILE A 32 -1.16 -3.24 -3.41
CA ILE A 32 -0.21 -3.56 -2.35
C ILE A 32 -0.53 -4.96 -1.84
N VAL A 33 0.41 -5.88 -1.98
CA VAL A 33 0.21 -7.31 -1.69
C VAL A 33 0.97 -7.80 -0.46
N GLY A 34 1.74 -6.92 0.19
CA GLY A 34 2.48 -7.28 1.39
C GLY A 34 3.07 -6.10 2.12
N PHE A 35 3.43 -6.32 3.38
CA PHE A 35 4.06 -5.34 4.25
C PHE A 35 5.14 -6.01 5.08
N ARG A 36 6.25 -5.30 5.30
CA ARG A 36 7.30 -5.70 6.23
C ARG A 36 7.95 -4.49 6.87
N ARG A 37 8.65 -4.72 7.98
CA ARG A 37 9.56 -3.74 8.58
C ARG A 37 11.00 -4.20 8.39
N ARG A 38 11.82 -3.41 7.69
CA ARG A 38 13.25 -3.70 7.49
C ARG A 38 14.08 -2.58 8.11
N LYS A 39 14.93 -2.92 9.08
CA LYS A 39 15.74 -1.94 9.84
C LYS A 39 14.88 -0.80 10.44
N GLY A 40 13.71 -1.16 10.98
CA GLY A 40 12.76 -0.21 11.56
C GLY A 40 11.94 0.61 10.55
N LYS A 41 12.24 0.52 9.24
CA LYS A 41 11.50 1.25 8.20
C LYS A 41 10.40 0.39 7.57
N PRO A 42 9.20 0.95 7.32
CA PRO A 42 8.13 0.26 6.61
C PRO A 42 8.47 0.10 5.12
N GLU A 43 8.30 -1.13 4.62
CA GLU A 43 8.40 -1.44 3.19
C GLU A 43 7.16 -2.23 2.76
N TYR A 44 6.71 -2.01 1.53
CA TYR A 44 5.52 -2.60 0.95
C TYR A 44 5.85 -3.39 -0.31
N HIS A 45 5.22 -4.54 -0.48
CA HIS A 45 5.38 -5.35 -1.67
C HIS A 45 4.36 -4.90 -2.72
N VAL A 46 4.86 -4.23 -3.76
CA VAL A 46 4.05 -3.53 -4.76
C VAL A 46 3.82 -4.42 -5.97
N LYS A 47 2.57 -4.54 -6.39
CA LYS A 47 2.18 -5.09 -7.68
C LYS A 47 2.03 -3.96 -8.69
N TRP A 48 2.82 -4.00 -9.76
CA TRP A 48 2.89 -2.95 -10.76
C TRP A 48 1.92 -3.21 -11.92
N LEU A 49 1.23 -2.17 -12.38
CA LEU A 49 0.23 -2.32 -13.43
C LEU A 49 0.89 -2.73 -14.76
N GLY A 50 0.45 -3.87 -15.29
CA GLY A 50 0.95 -4.42 -16.56
C GLY A 50 2.32 -5.08 -16.48
N GLN A 51 2.83 -5.34 -15.27
CA GLN A 51 4.13 -5.99 -15.07
C GLN A 51 4.00 -7.22 -14.18
N SER A 52 4.75 -8.28 -14.47
CA SER A 52 4.77 -9.49 -13.65
C SER A 52 5.65 -9.38 -12.41
N ARG A 53 6.51 -8.35 -12.35
CA ARG A 53 7.43 -8.13 -11.23
C ARG A 53 6.70 -7.59 -10.00
N LEU A 54 7.19 -7.97 -8.83
CA LEU A 54 6.84 -7.38 -7.54
C LEU A 54 8.12 -6.83 -6.91
N THR A 55 8.04 -5.67 -6.27
CA THR A 55 9.21 -5.06 -5.60
C THR A 55 8.85 -4.56 -4.21
N TRP A 56 9.85 -4.52 -3.33
CA TRP A 56 9.69 -3.96 -1.99
C TRP A 56 10.04 -2.48 -2.03
N GLU A 57 9.02 -1.63 -1.96
CA GLU A 57 9.17 -0.18 -1.98
C GLU A 57 9.04 0.42 -0.57
N PRO A 58 9.85 1.40 -0.22
CA PRO A 58 9.71 2.14 1.02
C PRO A 58 8.41 2.97 0.99
N LEU A 59 7.85 3.29 2.17
CA LEU A 59 6.61 4.09 2.28
C LEU A 59 6.70 5.43 1.53
N GLU A 60 7.87 6.04 1.54
CA GLU A 60 8.17 7.31 0.89
C GLU A 60 7.93 7.25 -0.64
N ASN A 61 8.10 6.07 -1.28
CA ASN A 61 7.84 5.88 -2.70
C ASN A 61 6.34 5.78 -3.03
N LEU A 62 5.47 5.61 -2.03
CA LEU A 62 4.03 5.37 -2.20
C LEU A 62 3.17 6.60 -1.89
N GLN A 63 3.78 7.79 -1.80
CA GLN A 63 3.09 9.03 -1.43
C GLN A 63 1.92 9.40 -2.34
N TYR A 64 1.91 8.94 -3.60
CA TYR A 64 0.85 9.19 -4.57
C TYR A 64 -0.25 8.13 -4.60
N VAL A 65 -0.14 7.07 -3.80
CA VAL A 65 -1.14 5.97 -3.72
C VAL A 65 -1.53 5.62 -2.27
N PRO A 66 -1.83 6.61 -1.40
CA PRO A 66 -2.14 6.35 0.01
C PRO A 66 -3.37 5.45 0.20
N ASP A 67 -4.33 5.51 -0.72
CA ASP A 67 -5.54 4.68 -0.66
C ASP A 67 -5.23 3.18 -0.79
N LEU A 68 -4.25 2.78 -1.62
CA LEU A 68 -3.88 1.37 -1.75
C LEU A 68 -3.19 0.85 -0.48
N VAL A 69 -2.38 1.68 0.17
CA VAL A 69 -1.77 1.36 1.46
C VAL A 69 -2.84 1.21 2.55
N ARG A 70 -3.82 2.13 2.60
CA ARG A 70 -4.95 2.05 3.53
C ARG A 70 -5.75 0.77 3.30
N ASN A 71 -6.16 0.51 2.05
CA ASN A 71 -6.95 -0.66 1.69
C ASN A 71 -6.21 -1.96 2.05
N PHE A 72 -4.89 -2.02 1.87
CA PHE A 72 -4.09 -3.16 2.31
C PHE A 72 -4.24 -3.41 3.82
N HIS A 73 -4.02 -2.38 4.64
CA HIS A 73 -4.13 -2.53 6.10
C HIS A 73 -5.55 -2.83 6.56
N GLU A 74 -6.56 -2.21 5.94
CA GLU A 74 -7.96 -2.54 6.19
C GLU A 74 -8.22 -4.03 5.96
N ARG A 75 -7.82 -4.58 4.79
CA ARG A 75 -7.95 -6.02 4.50
C ARG A 75 -7.29 -6.89 5.56
N GLN A 76 -6.11 -6.51 6.05
CA GLN A 76 -5.40 -7.25 7.11
C GLN A 76 -6.10 -7.16 8.47
N THR A 77 -6.75 -6.04 8.79
CA THR A 77 -7.53 -5.88 10.03
C THR A 77 -8.87 -6.62 10.00
N TYR A 78 -9.49 -6.80 8.83
CA TYR A 78 -10.77 -7.50 8.69
C TYR A 78 -10.65 -9.02 8.53
N GLU A 79 -9.45 -9.54 8.23
CA GLU A 79 -9.18 -10.99 8.31
C GLU A 79 -9.08 -11.50 9.77
N VAL A 80 -9.31 -10.62 10.75
CA VAL A 80 -9.57 -11.01 12.12
C VAL A 80 -10.95 -11.66 12.27
N VAL A 81 -10.90 -12.99 12.27
CA VAL A 81 -11.88 -14.03 12.58
C VAL A 81 -13.20 -13.61 13.25
N ARG A 82 -14.34 -13.89 12.60
CA ARG A 82 -15.65 -14.06 13.26
C ARG A 82 -15.64 -15.35 14.08
N GLN A 83 -15.27 -15.30 15.37
CA GLN A 83 -15.43 -16.44 16.28
C GLN A 83 -16.83 -16.39 16.94
N PRO A 84 -17.63 -17.46 16.87
CA PRO A 84 -18.83 -17.58 17.69
C PRO A 84 -18.39 -17.81 19.15
N PHE A 85 -18.80 -16.92 20.06
CA PHE A 85 -18.67 -17.15 21.50
C PHE A 85 -20.00 -17.63 22.09
N GLU A 86 -19.93 -18.53 23.07
CA GLU A 86 -21.11 -19.04 23.77
C GLU A 86 -21.87 -17.90 24.46
N GLY A 87 -23.18 -17.81 24.19
CA GLY A 87 -24.07 -16.77 24.73
C GLY A 87 -24.63 -15.77 23.72
N GLY A 88 -24.33 -15.89 22.41
CA GLY A 88 -25.01 -15.13 21.35
C GLY A 88 -24.62 -13.64 21.28
N HIS A 89 -23.61 -13.21 22.02
CA HIS A 89 -23.12 -11.83 21.99
C HIS A 89 -21.96 -11.71 20.99
N VAL A 90 -22.22 -11.12 19.83
CA VAL A 90 -21.19 -10.75 18.85
C VAL A 90 -20.45 -9.51 19.35
N ARG A 91 -19.13 -9.62 19.54
CA ARG A 91 -18.24 -8.48 19.74
C ARG A 91 -17.20 -8.47 18.63
N ASP A 92 -16.94 -7.29 18.08
CA ASP A 92 -15.79 -7.08 17.20
C ASP A 92 -14.52 -7.17 18.05
N VAL A 93 -13.80 -8.30 17.96
CA VAL A 93 -12.46 -8.44 18.55
C VAL A 93 -11.45 -8.14 17.46
N ASN A 94 -10.56 -7.18 17.69
CA ASN A 94 -9.42 -6.89 16.83
C ASN A 94 -8.21 -7.74 17.30
N LEU A 95 -7.72 -8.66 16.48
CA LEU A 95 -6.56 -9.50 16.75
C LEU A 95 -5.32 -8.78 16.22
N MET A 96 -4.89 -7.80 17.02
CA MET A 96 -3.58 -7.10 17.00
C MET A 96 -3.39 -6.04 15.89
N SER A 97 -3.05 -4.81 16.24
CA SER A 97 -1.69 -4.52 16.71
C SER A 97 -1.61 -3.92 18.12
N ALA A 98 -1.09 -4.72 19.05
CA ALA A 98 -0.27 -4.19 20.12
C ALA A 98 1.03 -3.63 19.51
N THR A 99 1.03 -2.37 19.07
CA THR A 99 2.21 -1.49 18.98
C THR A 99 1.77 -0.05 18.72
N THR A 100 1.32 0.61 19.78
CA THR A 100 1.50 2.07 19.94
C THR A 100 1.84 2.30 21.41
N HIS A 101 3.05 1.89 21.80
CA HIS A 101 3.72 2.45 22.96
C HIS A 101 4.62 3.58 22.47
N ASP A 102 4.45 4.72 23.11
CA ASP A 102 5.29 5.93 23.06
C ASP A 102 5.40 6.72 21.75
N TYR A 103 4.48 7.67 21.61
CA TYR A 103 4.84 9.02 21.18
C TYR A 103 4.15 10.06 22.08
N SER A 104 4.73 10.32 23.26
CA SER A 104 4.81 11.63 23.91
C SER A 104 5.16 11.49 25.38
N SER A 105 6.45 11.51 25.69
CA SER A 105 6.94 11.93 27.00
C SER A 105 8.07 12.94 26.77
N SER A 106 7.76 14.23 26.94
CA SER A 106 8.63 15.25 27.55
C SER A 106 8.10 16.67 27.28
N ALA A 107 7.17 17.12 28.11
CA ALA A 107 7.15 18.50 28.56
C ALA A 107 7.09 18.45 30.09
N GLN A 108 8.28 18.49 30.68
CA GLN A 108 8.51 18.57 32.12
C GLN A 108 7.75 19.76 32.71
N ALA A 109 6.90 19.47 33.69
CA ALA A 109 6.53 20.41 34.74
C ALA A 109 7.25 19.99 36.02
N SER A 110 7.96 20.93 36.64
CA SER A 110 8.18 21.07 38.10
C SER A 110 9.28 22.10 38.36
N PRO A 111 9.30 22.74 39.55
CA PRO A 111 8.21 23.27 40.37
C PRO A 111 8.15 24.81 40.36
#